data_AF-A0A7Y3RNC0-F1
#
_entry.id   AF-A0A7Y3RNC0-F1
#
_cell.length_a   1.000
_cell.length_b   1.000
_cell.length_c   1.000
_cell.angle_alpha   90.00
_cell.angle_beta   90.00
_cell.angle_gamma   90.00
#
_symmetry.space_group_name_H-M   'P 1'
#
loop_
_entity.id
_entity.type
_entity.pdbx_description
1 polymer ?
#
loop_
_entity_poly.entity_id
_entity_poly.type
_entity_poly.pdbx_seq_one_letter_code
_entity_poly.pdbx_strand_id
1 'polypeptide(L)'
;MHLIQSFVLSSVLPAALIVGAAYQALMAMNGPDGFSRAEQLAEIRAEAEADLLALQERQASLEARADRLVLASLDDDLLDERVRANLGHMRPGEYRIAVAELDEVASLEVSTSAALTSLIATALLDQGA
;
A
#
# COMPACT_ATOMS: atom_id res chain seq x y z
N MET A 1 -59.28 -24.22 -38.15
CA MET A 1 -58.47 -24.04 -36.91
C MET A 1 -57.00 -23.67 -37.16
N HIS A 2 -56.52 -23.59 -38.41
CA HIS A 2 -55.11 -23.23 -38.71
C HIS A 2 -54.83 -21.72 -38.85
N LEU A 3 -55.83 -20.93 -39.28
CA LEU A 3 -55.70 -19.46 -39.45
C LEU A 3 -55.52 -18.70 -38.13
N ILE A 4 -56.15 -19.18 -37.05
CA ILE A 4 -56.02 -18.58 -35.71
C ILE A 4 -54.62 -18.87 -35.14
N GLN A 5 -54.09 -20.08 -35.37
CA GLN A 5 -52.73 -20.45 -34.97
C GLN A 5 -51.68 -19.59 -35.65
N SER A 6 -51.78 -19.36 -36.97
CA SER A 6 -50.81 -18.53 -37.70
C SER A 6 -50.85 -17.05 -37.28
N PHE A 7 -52.03 -16.52 -36.95
CA PHE A 7 -52.17 -15.13 -36.53
C PHE A 7 -51.62 -14.90 -35.11
N VAL A 8 -51.92 -15.82 -34.18
CA VAL A 8 -51.36 -15.82 -32.83
C VAL A 8 -49.83 -15.97 -32.89
N LEU A 9 -49.30 -16.89 -33.69
CA LEU A 9 -47.86 -17.09 -33.81
C LEU A 9 -47.15 -15.90 -34.49
N SER A 10 -47.80 -15.23 -35.45
CA SER A 10 -47.22 -14.10 -36.17
C SER A 10 -47.18 -12.80 -35.35
N SER A 11 -48.10 -12.61 -34.40
CA SER A 11 -48.24 -11.33 -33.69
C SER A 11 -47.94 -11.42 -32.20
N VAL A 12 -48.29 -12.53 -31.53
CA VAL A 12 -48.06 -12.69 -30.09
C VAL A 12 -46.62 -13.07 -29.80
N LEU A 13 -46.00 -13.87 -30.67
CA LEU A 13 -44.61 -14.31 -30.51
C LEU A 13 -43.60 -13.15 -30.57
N PRO A 14 -43.63 -12.22 -31.55
CA PRO A 14 -42.73 -11.08 -31.53
C PRO A 14 -43.01 -10.12 -30.36
N ALA A 15 -44.27 -9.92 -29.97
CA ALA A 15 -44.61 -9.13 -28.80
C ALA A 15 -44.02 -9.72 -27.51
N ALA A 16 -44.12 -11.05 -27.34
CA ALA A 16 -43.53 -11.74 -26.19
C ALA A 16 -41.99 -11.67 -26.19
N LEU A 17 -41.35 -11.75 -27.36
CA LEU A 17 -39.90 -11.58 -27.50
C LEU A 17 -39.45 -10.16 -27.13
N ILE A 18 -40.19 -9.13 -27.54
CA ILE A 18 -39.87 -7.73 -27.17
C ILE A 18 -39.98 -7.54 -25.66
N VAL A 19 -41.04 -8.06 -25.04
CA VAL A 19 -41.21 -7.99 -23.58
C VAL A 19 -40.11 -8.77 -22.85
N GLY A 20 -39.76 -9.96 -23.33
CA GLY A 20 -38.67 -10.76 -22.78
C GLY A 20 -37.31 -10.06 -22.91
N ALA A 21 -37.03 -9.45 -24.05
CA ALA A 21 -35.80 -8.69 -24.28
C ALA A 21 -35.74 -7.44 -23.39
N ALA A 22 -36.85 -6.71 -23.23
CA ALA A 22 -36.93 -5.56 -22.33
C ALA A 22 -36.73 -5.97 -20.86
N TYR A 23 -37.32 -7.09 -20.44
CA TYR A 23 -37.12 -7.65 -19.10
C TYR A 23 -35.67 -8.03 -18.85
N GLN A 24 -35.04 -8.72 -19.80
CA GLN A 24 -33.61 -9.07 -19.71
C GLN A 24 -32.71 -7.83 -19.71
N ALA A 25 -33.03 -6.79 -20.49
CA ALA A 25 -32.29 -5.53 -20.48
C ALA A 25 -32.40 -4.81 -19.13
N LEU A 26 -33.60 -4.75 -18.55
CA LEU A 26 -33.81 -4.23 -17.20
C LEU A 26 -33.08 -5.05 -16.13
N MET A 27 -33.08 -6.37 -16.27
CA MET A 27 -32.38 -7.27 -15.36
C MET A 27 -30.86 -7.19 -15.53
N ALA A 28 -30.34 -6.90 -16.73
CA ALA A 28 -28.91 -6.68 -16.96
C ALA A 28 -28.44 -5.33 -16.43
N MET A 29 -29.29 -4.31 -16.47
CA MET A 29 -29.01 -2.99 -15.90
C MET A 29 -29.08 -2.98 -14.37
N ASN A 30 -30.08 -3.67 -13.78
CA ASN A 30 -30.29 -3.73 -12.33
C ASN A 30 -29.71 -4.99 -11.67
N GLY A 31 -29.16 -5.90 -12.46
CA GLY A 31 -28.68 -7.19 -12.01
C GLY A 31 -27.33 -7.11 -11.31
N PRO A 32 -27.01 -8.11 -10.48
CA PRO A 32 -25.76 -8.17 -9.74
C PRO A 32 -24.50 -8.16 -10.62
N ASP A 33 -24.61 -8.49 -11.91
CA ASP A 33 -23.46 -8.57 -12.82
C ASP A 33 -23.40 -7.43 -13.85
N GLY A 34 -24.21 -6.37 -13.67
CA GLY A 34 -24.27 -5.24 -14.59
C GLY A 34 -22.97 -4.44 -14.68
N PHE A 35 -22.72 -3.79 -15.84
CA PHE A 35 -21.54 -2.97 -16.15
C PHE A 35 -21.09 -2.01 -15.03
N SER A 36 -22.02 -1.51 -14.21
CA SER A 36 -21.71 -0.65 -13.06
C SER A 36 -20.86 -1.32 -11.98
N ARG A 37 -20.91 -2.65 -11.85
CA ARG A 37 -20.07 -3.39 -10.90
C ARG A 37 -18.65 -3.59 -11.39
N ALA A 38 -18.39 -3.59 -12.69
CA ALA A 38 -17.02 -3.73 -13.18
C ALA A 38 -16.15 -2.54 -12.71
N GLU A 39 -16.75 -1.35 -12.68
CA GLU A 39 -16.11 -0.13 -12.17
C GLU A 39 -15.96 -0.17 -10.64
N GLN A 40 -17.01 -0.55 -9.90
CA GLN A 40 -16.91 -0.71 -8.45
C GLN A 40 -15.91 -1.80 -8.03
N LEU A 41 -15.85 -2.93 -8.75
CA LEU A 41 -14.85 -3.97 -8.51
C LEU A 41 -13.45 -3.50 -8.84
N ALA A 42 -13.28 -2.70 -9.88
CA ALA A 42 -11.98 -2.11 -10.22
C ALA A 42 -11.51 -1.14 -9.13
N GLU A 43 -12.42 -0.33 -8.59
CA GLU A 43 -12.14 0.60 -7.49
C GLU A 43 -11.75 -0.15 -6.21
N ILE A 44 -12.55 -1.15 -5.80
CA ILE A 44 -12.25 -2.00 -4.63
C ILE A 44 -10.92 -2.73 -4.81
N ARG A 45 -10.62 -3.19 -6.04
CA ARG A 45 -9.35 -3.85 -6.35
C ARG A 45 -8.17 -2.88 -6.23
N ALA A 46 -8.31 -1.67 -6.76
CA ALA A 46 -7.27 -0.66 -6.68
C ALA A 46 -6.97 -0.25 -5.23
N GLU A 47 -8.02 -0.12 -4.40
CA GLU A 47 -7.87 0.17 -2.97
C GLU A 47 -7.16 -0.98 -2.24
N ALA A 48 -7.56 -2.23 -2.49
CA ALA A 48 -6.93 -3.39 -1.89
C ALA A 48 -5.46 -3.59 -2.34
N GLU A 49 -5.13 -3.27 -3.59
CA GLU A 49 -3.75 -3.33 -4.10
C GLU A 49 -2.87 -2.24 -3.45
N ALA A 50 -3.42 -1.03 -3.23
CA ALA A 50 -2.72 0.04 -2.52
C ALA A 50 -2.43 -0.33 -1.06
N ASP A 51 -3.42 -0.91 -0.36
CA ASP A 51 -3.25 -1.38 1.01
C ASP A 51 -2.21 -2.50 1.12
N LEU A 52 -2.20 -3.41 0.15
CA LEU A 52 -1.24 -4.51 0.09
C LEU A 52 0.19 -3.97 -0.07
N LEU A 53 0.40 -2.99 -0.96
CA LEU A 53 1.70 -2.34 -1.13
C LEU A 53 2.16 -1.66 0.17
N ALA A 54 1.27 -0.91 0.84
CA ALA A 54 1.60 -0.24 2.10
C ALA A 54 1.96 -1.26 3.21
N LEU A 55 1.26 -2.39 3.27
CA LEU A 55 1.55 -3.47 4.21
C LEU A 55 2.89 -4.14 3.89
N GLN A 56 3.21 -4.36 2.62
CA GLN A 56 4.49 -4.93 2.21
C GLN A 56 5.68 -4.02 2.53
N GLU A 57 5.56 -2.72 2.28
CA GLU A 57 6.59 -1.75 2.68
C GLU A 57 6.80 -1.74 4.19
N ARG A 58 5.70 -1.81 4.95
CA ARG A 58 5.76 -1.88 6.40
C ARG A 58 6.40 -3.19 6.88
N GLN A 59 6.06 -4.32 6.26
CA GLN A 59 6.68 -5.60 6.54
C GLN A 59 8.19 -5.55 6.28
N ALA A 60 8.62 -5.05 5.12
CA ALA A 60 10.05 -4.93 4.77
C ALA A 60 10.80 -4.04 5.77
N SER A 61 10.18 -2.93 6.21
CA SER A 61 10.77 -2.06 7.24
C SER A 61 10.90 -2.75 8.60
N LEU A 62 9.92 -3.58 8.96
CA LEU A 62 9.92 -4.32 10.23
C LEU A 62 10.89 -5.49 10.19
N GLU A 63 11.02 -6.17 9.05
CA GLU A 63 11.99 -7.24 8.85
C GLU A 63 13.42 -6.71 8.92
N ALA A 64 13.72 -5.59 8.24
CA ALA A 64 15.01 -4.93 8.35
C ALA A 64 15.35 -4.48 9.79
N ARG A 65 14.33 -4.09 10.58
CA ARG A 65 14.50 -3.76 12.00
C ARG A 65 14.66 -5.01 12.85
N ALA A 66 13.90 -6.07 12.56
CA ALA A 66 13.96 -7.33 13.27
C ALA A 66 15.34 -7.96 13.08
N ASP A 67 15.89 -7.97 11.86
CA ASP A 67 17.24 -8.47 11.58
C ASP A 67 18.30 -7.75 12.42
N ARG A 68 18.18 -6.42 12.57
CA ARG A 68 19.08 -5.64 13.45
C ARG A 68 18.90 -5.91 14.94
N LEU A 69 17.75 -6.45 15.35
CA LEU A 69 17.39 -6.73 16.74
C LEU A 69 17.58 -8.21 17.12
N VAL A 70 17.78 -9.10 16.14
CA VAL A 70 17.98 -10.53 16.39
C VAL A 70 19.31 -10.73 17.11
N LEU A 71 19.20 -11.23 18.34
CA LEU A 71 20.27 -11.49 19.30
C LEU A 71 21.39 -12.40 18.75
N ALA A 72 21.09 -13.22 17.73
CA ALA A 72 22.07 -14.09 17.07
C ALA A 72 23.08 -13.33 16.19
N SER A 73 22.81 -12.06 15.88
CA SER A 73 23.75 -11.14 15.21
C SER A 73 24.30 -10.06 16.16
N LEU A 74 23.89 -10.10 17.44
CA LEU A 74 24.32 -9.12 18.43
C LEU A 74 25.76 -9.43 18.79
N ASP A 75 26.65 -8.47 18.52
CA ASP A 75 28.08 -8.57 18.79
C ASP A 75 28.29 -8.96 20.27
N ASP A 76 29.22 -9.88 20.55
CA ASP A 76 29.48 -10.35 21.93
C ASP A 76 29.84 -9.16 22.85
N ASP A 77 30.46 -8.13 22.29
CA ASP A 77 30.79 -6.87 22.98
C ASP A 77 29.53 -6.08 23.42
N LEU A 78 28.45 -6.11 22.63
CA LEU A 78 27.18 -5.47 22.98
C LEU A 78 26.45 -6.22 24.11
N LEU A 79 26.62 -7.54 24.20
CA LEU A 79 26.12 -8.33 25.33
C LEU A 79 26.89 -8.00 26.61
N ASP A 80 28.22 -7.93 26.54
CA ASP A 80 29.07 -7.59 27.69
C ASP A 80 28.77 -6.18 28.20
N GLU A 81 28.59 -5.20 27.31
CA GLU A 81 28.20 -3.84 27.68
C GLU A 81 26.81 -3.79 28.33
N ARG A 82 25.85 -4.59 27.85
CA ARG A 82 24.50 -4.68 28.41
C ARG A 82 24.49 -5.36 29.78
N VAL A 83 25.36 -6.34 30.00
CA VAL A 83 25.59 -6.98 31.31
C VAL A 83 26.25 -6.01 32.28
N ARG A 84 27.33 -5.31 31.87
CA ARG A 84 27.97 -4.25 32.68
C ARG A 84 27.01 -3.13 33.05
N ALA A 85 26.18 -2.69 32.11
CA ALA A 85 25.16 -1.66 32.36
C ALA A 85 24.12 -2.10 33.39
N ASN A 86 23.68 -3.37 33.35
CA ASN A 86 22.69 -3.90 34.29
C ASN A 86 23.30 -4.17 35.68
N LEU A 87 24.59 -4.50 35.73
CA LEU A 87 25.37 -4.69 36.97
C LEU A 87 25.88 -3.38 37.58
N GLY A 88 25.62 -2.23 36.95
CA GLY A 88 26.05 -0.92 37.45
C GLY A 88 27.55 -0.63 37.29
N HIS A 89 28.25 -1.39 36.44
CA HIS A 89 29.66 -1.18 36.10
C HIS A 89 29.81 -0.42 34.78
N MET A 90 29.29 0.82 34.75
CA MET A 90 29.58 1.77 33.67
C MET A 90 30.91 2.48 33.98
N ARG A 91 31.77 2.63 32.96
CA ARG A 91 33.02 3.40 33.12
C ARG A 91 32.67 4.89 33.19
N PRO A 92 33.39 5.69 33.99
CA PRO A 92 33.20 7.13 34.00
C PRO A 92 33.52 7.70 32.60
N GLY A 93 32.50 8.20 31.90
CA GLY A 93 32.59 8.73 30.54
C GLY A 93 31.65 8.07 29.51
N GLU A 94 30.99 6.95 29.84
CA GLU A 94 30.00 6.31 28.96
C GLU A 94 28.62 6.98 29.09
N TYR A 95 28.04 7.40 27.95
CA TYR A 95 26.72 8.03 27.86
C TYR A 95 25.70 7.08 27.21
N ARG A 96 24.49 7.02 27.78
CA ARG A 96 23.36 6.27 27.19
C ARG A 96 22.58 7.19 26.27
N ILE A 97 22.35 6.77 25.03
CA ILE A 97 21.43 7.43 24.10
C ILE A 97 20.22 6.52 23.91
N ALA A 98 19.01 7.05 24.06
CA ALA A 98 17.80 6.29 23.80
C ALA A 98 17.65 6.08 22.29
N VAL A 99 17.19 4.90 21.86
CA VAL A 99 17.04 4.58 20.42
C VAL A 99 16.12 5.58 19.70
N ALA A 100 15.11 6.11 20.39
CA ALA A 100 14.23 7.15 19.83
C ALA A 100 14.96 8.47 19.54
N GLU A 101 15.95 8.83 20.38
CA GLU A 101 16.76 10.03 20.21
C GLU A 101 17.83 9.82 19.13
N LEU A 102 18.33 8.59 18.97
CA LEU A 102 19.25 8.22 17.91
C LEU A 102 18.62 8.36 16.51
N ASP A 103 17.35 7.94 16.36
CA ASP A 103 16.61 8.09 15.10
C ASP A 103 16.38 9.59 14.76
N GLU A 104 16.13 10.42 15.76
CA GLU A 104 15.99 11.88 15.59
C GLU A 104 17.31 12.50 15.10
N VAL A 105 18.43 12.17 15.75
CA VAL A 105 19.77 12.65 15.34
C VAL A 105 20.15 12.16 13.94
N ALA A 106 19.87 10.90 13.61
CA ALA A 106 20.13 10.36 12.28
C ALA A 106 19.28 11.07 11.20
N SER A 107 18.04 11.43 11.50
CA SER A 107 17.17 12.18 10.57
C SER A 107 17.67 13.61 10.33
N LEU A 108 18.33 14.22 11.33
CA LEU A 108 18.92 15.56 11.22
C LEU A 108 20.16 15.57 10.32
N GLU A 109 21.02 14.53 10.40
CA GLU A 109 22.19 14.39 9.51
C GLU A 109 21.79 14.20 8.04
N VAL A 110 20.75 13.39 7.80
CA VAL A 110 20.24 13.18 6.43
C VAL A 110 19.66 14.48 5.86
N SER A 111 18.96 15.26 6.67
CA SER A 111 18.41 16.57 6.27
C SER A 111 19.50 17.60 5.98
N THR A 112 20.57 17.65 6.78
CA THR A 112 21.70 18.57 6.54
C THR A 112 22.49 18.21 5.30
N SER A 113 22.72 16.92 5.03
CA SER A 113 23.39 16.45 3.82
C SER A 113 22.57 16.76 2.56
N ALA A 114 21.26 16.56 2.61
CA ALA A 114 20.35 16.92 1.52
C ALA A 114 20.33 18.44 1.26
N ALA A 115 20.33 19.26 2.33
CA ALA A 115 20.37 20.72 2.23
C ALA A 115 21.71 21.24 1.68
N LEU A 116 22.84 20.64 2.04
CA LEU A 116 24.15 21.00 1.49
C LEU A 116 24.25 20.65 -0.01
N THR A 117 23.67 19.51 -0.41
CA THR A 117 23.66 19.08 -1.81
C THR A 117 22.83 20.03 -2.68
N SER A 118 21.68 20.49 -2.21
CA SER A 118 20.85 21.47 -2.94
C SER A 118 21.48 22.87 -2.98
N LEU A 119 22.17 23.29 -1.93
CA LEU A 119 22.91 24.56 -1.89
C LEU A 119 24.08 24.56 -2.90
N ILE A 120 24.85 23.46 -2.97
CA ILE A 120 25.93 23.30 -3.94
C ILE A 120 25.38 23.24 -5.37
N ALA A 121 24.29 22.51 -5.60
CA ALA A 121 23.65 22.46 -6.92
C ALA A 121 23.16 23.85 -7.38
N THR A 122 22.64 24.66 -6.46
CA THR A 122 22.20 26.03 -6.74
C THR A 122 23.39 26.96 -7.02
N ALA A 123 24.48 26.85 -6.25
CA ALA A 123 25.70 27.64 -6.46
C ALA A 123 26.44 27.28 -7.76
N LEU A 124 26.35 26.02 -8.21
CA LEU A 124 26.92 25.59 -9.49
C LEU A 124 26.08 26.04 -10.69
N LEU A 125 24.77 26.18 -10.54
CA LEU A 125 23.89 26.73 -11.57
C LEU A 125 24.10 28.25 -11.77
N ASP A 126 24.44 28.97 -10.71
CA ASP A 126 24.69 30.43 -10.74
C ASP A 126 26.05 30.81 -11.36
N GLN A 127 27.05 29.92 -11.34
CA GLN A 127 28.36 30.16 -12.01
C GLN A 127 28.35 29.86 -13.52
N GLY A 128 27.23 29.41 -14.09
CA GLY A 128 27.08 29.01 -15.49
C GLY A 128 26.35 30.00 -16.40
N ALA A 129 26.02 31.21 -15.92
CA ALA A 129 25.38 32.29 -16.69
C ALA A 129 26.32 33.49 -16.86
#